data_AF-X1NRU4-F1
#
_entry.id   AF-X1NRU4-F1
#
_cell.length_a   1.000
_cell.length_b   1.000
_cell.length_c   1.000
_cell.angle_alpha   90.00
_cell.angle_beta   90.00
_cell.angle_gamma   90.00
#
_symmetry.space_group_name_H-M   'P 1'
#
loop_
_entity.id
_entity.type
_entity.pdbx_description
1 polymer ?
#
loop_
_entity_poly.entity_id
_entity_poly.type
_entity_poly.pdbx_seq_one_letter_code
_entity_poly.pdbx_strand_id
1 'polypeptide(L)' 'MNKNKNIKQSLKEEQRMILEMIDASWEQAERLGKHPLKNGCNCINCVNRRKRVLEEPEEVWRFNL' A
#
# COMPACT_ATOMS: atom_id res chain seq x y z
N MET A 1 35.26 -8.90 12.02
CA MET A 1 34.19 -8.10 11.35
C MET A 1 33.11 -7.79 12.38
N ASN A 2 32.78 -6.52 12.60
CA ASN A 2 31.91 -6.07 13.70
C ASN A 2 30.43 -6.42 13.43
N LYS A 3 29.86 -7.36 14.20
CA LYS A 3 28.46 -7.81 14.11
C LYS A 3 27.45 -6.65 14.08
N ASN A 4 27.67 -5.61 14.89
CA ASN A 4 26.78 -4.44 14.96
C ASN A 4 26.77 -3.60 13.67
N LYS A 5 27.84 -3.64 12.86
CA LYS A 5 27.91 -2.93 11.58
C LYS A 5 27.09 -3.67 10.52
N ASN A 6 27.11 -5.01 10.53
CA ASN A 6 26.31 -5.85 9.64
C ASN A 6 24.80 -5.72 9.88
N ILE A 7 24.36 -5.66 11.15
CA ILE A 7 22.93 -5.52 11.48
C ILE A 7 22.39 -4.15 10.99
N LYS A 8 23.13 -3.06 11.23
CA LYS A 8 22.75 -1.73 10.75
C LYS A 8 22.70 -1.64 9.22
N GLN A 9 23.54 -2.41 8.52
CA GLN A 9 23.55 -2.46 7.07
C GLN A 9 22.34 -3.22 6.53
N SER A 10 22.02 -4.37 7.12
CA SER A 10 20.83 -5.18 6.77
C SER A 10 19.52 -4.39 6.95
N LEU A 11 19.37 -3.63 8.05
CA LEU A 11 18.17 -2.79 8.24
C LEU A 11 18.03 -1.70 7.16
N LYS A 12 19.14 -1.12 6.69
CA LYS A 12 19.11 -0.13 5.61
C LYS A 12 18.74 -0.75 4.26
N GLU A 13 19.18 -1.98 4.01
CA GLU A 13 18.86 -2.72 2.79
C GLU A 13 17.37 -3.12 2.76
N GLU A 14 16.81 -3.55 3.90
CA GLU A 14 15.38 -3.83 4.04
C GLU A 14 14.52 -2.58 3.82
N GLN A 15 14.91 -1.45 4.43
CA GLN A 15 14.22 -0.18 4.22
C GLN A 15 14.25 0.27 2.76
N ARG A 16 15.40 0.11 2.08
CA ARG A 16 15.51 0.41 0.65
C ARG A 16 14.58 -0.47 -0.17
N MET A 17 14.53 -1.77 0.09
CA MET A 17 13.64 -2.71 -0.60
C MET A 17 12.16 -2.33 -0.43
N ILE A 18 11.76 -1.88 0.77
CA ILE A 18 10.40 -1.40 1.04
C ILE A 18 10.08 -0.16 0.19
N LEU A 19 10.99 0.82 0.14
CA LEU A 19 10.80 2.03 -0.67
C LEU A 19 10.71 1.70 -2.16
N GLU A 20 11.60 0.85 -2.67
CA GLU A 20 11.58 0.39 -4.07
C GLU A 20 10.27 -0.35 -4.40
N MET A 21 9.75 -1.16 -3.48
CA MET A 21 8.46 -1.85 -3.66
C MET A 21 7.29 -0.86 -3.67
N ILE A 22 7.32 0.18 -2.83
CA ILE A 22 6.32 1.25 -2.83
C ILE A 22 6.35 1.96 -4.19
N ASP A 23 7.51 2.42 -4.63
CA ASP A 23 7.66 3.16 -5.90
C ASP A 23 7.21 2.30 -7.09
N ALA A 24 7.63 1.04 -7.17
CA ALA A 24 7.19 0.12 -8.23
C ALA A 24 5.66 -0.10 -8.23
N SER A 25 5.05 -0.15 -7.04
CA SER A 25 3.60 -0.28 -6.91
C SER A 25 2.87 0.98 -7.38
N TRP A 26 3.43 2.16 -7.11
CA TRP A 26 2.90 3.44 -7.60
C TRP A 26 2.98 3.55 -9.12
N GLU A 27 4.14 3.27 -9.72
CA GLU A 27 4.30 3.26 -11.18
C GLU A 27 3.36 2.25 -11.86
N GLN A 28 3.16 1.09 -11.25
CA GLN A 28 2.21 0.10 -11.75
C GLN A 28 0.77 0.60 -11.67
N ALA A 29 0.40 1.26 -10.57
CA ALA A 29 -0.93 1.85 -10.41
C ALA A 29 -1.19 2.97 -11.43
N GLU A 30 -0.21 3.84 -11.69
CA GLU A 30 -0.30 4.88 -12.71
C GLU A 30 -0.48 4.27 -14.11
N ARG A 31 0.29 3.24 -14.46
CA ARG A 31 0.18 2.54 -15.75
C ARG A 31 -1.17 1.85 -15.94
N LEU A 32 -1.71 1.24 -14.88
CA LEU A 32 -3.02 0.56 -14.92
C LEU A 32 -4.19 1.55 -14.94
N GLY A 33 -3.98 2.78 -14.46
CA GLY A 33 -4.96 3.84 -14.47
C GLY A 33 -6.15 3.59 -13.54
N LYS A 34 -7.23 4.35 -13.74
CA LYS A 34 -8.43 4.25 -12.91
C LYS A 34 -9.09 2.89 -13.11
N HIS A 35 -9.30 2.16 -12.02
CA HIS A 35 -10.02 0.90 -12.06
C HIS A 35 -11.49 1.13 -12.47
N PRO A 36 -11.95 0.57 -13.61
CA PRO A 36 -13.32 0.75 -14.05
C PRO A 36 -14.25 -0.09 -13.18
N LEU A 37 -14.95 0.56 -12.26
CA LEU A 37 -15.96 -0.11 -11.45
C LEU A 37 -17.10 -0.58 -12.34
N LYS A 38 -17.28 -1.90 -12.44
CA LYS A 38 -18.42 -2.51 -13.11
C LYS A 38 -19.30 -3.23 -12.09
N ASN A 39 -20.61 -3.23 -12.33
CA ASN A 39 -21.55 -4.01 -11.53
C ASN A 39 -21.13 -5.49 -11.55
N GLY A 40 -21.05 -6.11 -10.37
CA GLY A 40 -20.61 -7.51 -10.22
C GLY A 40 -19.10 -7.75 -10.21
N CYS A 41 -18.23 -6.73 -10.28
CA CYS A 41 -16.78 -6.95 -10.17
C CYS A 41 -16.37 -7.39 -8.76
N ASN A 42 -15.62 -8.49 -8.63
CA ASN A 42 -15.17 -9.05 -7.34
C ASN A 42 -13.67 -8.88 -7.09
N CYS A 43 -13.00 -7.96 -7.81
CA CYS A 43 -11.61 -7.66 -7.51
C CYS A 43 -11.48 -7.02 -6.12
N ILE A 44 -10.32 -7.18 -5.49
CA ILE A 44 -10.08 -6.67 -4.13
C ILE A 44 -10.34 -5.16 -4.01
N ASN A 45 -10.05 -4.37 -5.05
CA ASN A 45 -10.33 -2.94 -5.09
C ASN A 45 -11.84 -2.62 -5.04
N CYS A 46 -12.65 -3.34 -5.81
CA CYS A 46 -14.11 -3.19 -5.80
C CYS A 46 -14.71 -3.64 -4.46
N VAL A 47 -14.22 -4.75 -3.91
CA VAL A 47 -14.67 -5.27 -2.61
C VAL A 47 -14.34 -4.30 -1.48
N ASN A 48 -13.10 -3.82 -1.40
CA ASN A 48 -12.67 -2.86 -0.36
C ASN A 48 -13.45 -1.56 -0.45
N ARG A 49 -13.73 -1.05 -1.67
CA ARG A 49 -14.54 0.15 -1.83
C ARG A 49 -15.99 -0.08 -1.43
N ARG A 50 -16.60 -1.23 -1.74
CA ARG A 50 -17.94 -1.57 -1.26
C ARG A 50 -17.98 -1.65 0.26
N LYS A 51 -17.00 -2.30 0.89
CA LYS A 51 -16.88 -2.34 2.35
C LYS A 51 -16.81 -0.93 2.94
N ARG A 52 -15.95 -0.04 2.42
CA ARG A 52 -15.85 1.37 2.88
C ARG A 52 -17.10 2.22 2.67
N VAL A 53 -17.94 1.87 1.71
CA VAL A 53 -19.23 2.58 1.46
C VAL A 53 -20.34 2.01 2.33
N LEU A 54 -20.25 0.74 2.71
CA LEU A 54 -21.25 0.03 3.51
C LEU A 54 -20.95 0.09 5.02
N GLU A 55 -19.69 0.26 5.39
CA GLU A 55 -19.21 0.43 6.75
C GLU A 55 -18.88 1.92 6.93
N GLU A 56 -19.80 2.68 7.53
CA GLU A 56 -19.43 3.98 8.08
C GLU A 56 -18.31 3.74 9.11
N PRO A 57 -17.14 4.37 8.97
CA PRO A 57 -16.08 4.21 9.95
C PRO A 57 -16.61 4.71 11.31
N GLU A 58 -16.74 3.81 12.29
CA GLU A 58 -17.15 4.16 13.66
C GLU A 58 -16.19 5.19 14.30
N GLU A 59 -14.96 5.26 13.81
CA GLU A 59 -13.94 6.22 14.24
C GLU A 59 -13.58 7.22 13.14
N VAL A 60 -13.52 8.50 13.51
CA VAL A 60 -12.98 9.57 12.65
C VAL A 60 -11.55 9.21 12.27
N TRP A 61 -11.31 9.02 10.97
CA TRP A 61 -9.98 8.71 10.42
C TRP A 61 -8.98 9.78 10.90
N ARG A 62 -8.05 9.41 11.80
CA ARG A 62 -7.10 10.33 12.44
C ARG A 62 -5.89 10.69 11.56
N PHE A 63 -6.09 10.92 10.28
CA PHE A 63 -5.02 11.45 9.43
C PHE A 63 -5.19 12.97 9.32
N ASN A 64 -4.56 13.70 10.24
CA ASN A 64 -4.35 15.14 10.07
C ASN A 64 -3.12 15.30 9.15
N LEU A 65 -3.30 16.08 8.08
CA LEU A 65 -2.24 16.52 7.18
C LEU A 65 -1.21 17.40 7.90
#